data_AF-S6BIL9-F1
#
_entry.id   AF-S6BIL9-F1
#
_cell.length_a   1.000
_cell.length_b   1.000
_cell.length_c   1.000
_cell.angle_alpha   90.00
_cell.angle_beta   90.00
_cell.angle_gamma   90.00
#
_symmetry.space_group_name_H-M   'P 1'
#
loop_
_entity.id
_entity.type
_entity.pdbx_description
1 polymer ?
#
loop_
_entity_poly.entity_id
_entity_poly.type
_entity_poly.pdbx_seq_one_letter_code
_entity_poly.pdbx_strand_id
1 'polypeptide(L)'
;CAVICSPYQSVPESWPSKEGVKEVTSKFLDMPMKARTKKMIDQKTYMEERIGKGHEKVNHLTLENRELQIRQFMFDCVEGKMSKYRYDAMDLHDLQCYIQNYIDLLTQRIEIFTENGESSSFPLFFLLVKLLL
;
A
#
# COMPACT_ATOMS: atom_id res chain seq x y z
N CYS A 1 2.21 31.37 -13.11
CA CYS A 1 2.92 32.56 -12.61
C CYS A 1 4.15 32.08 -11.84
N ALA A 2 5.31 32.67 -12.08
CA ALA A 2 6.54 32.35 -11.37
C ALA A 2 7.36 33.61 -11.08
N VAL A 3 8.10 33.59 -9.97
CA VAL A 3 9.13 34.57 -9.63
C VAL A 3 10.43 33.81 -9.44
N ILE A 4 11.45 34.16 -10.21
CA ILE A 4 12.74 33.49 -10.22
C ILE A 4 13.76 34.45 -9.63
N CYS A 5 14.34 34.05 -8.49
CA CYS A 5 15.39 34.81 -7.83
C CYS A 5 16.74 34.13 -8.13
N SER A 6 17.59 34.80 -8.91
CA SER A 6 18.96 34.35 -9.16
C SER A 6 19.93 35.07 -8.22
N PRO A 7 20.93 34.38 -7.65
CA PRO A 7 21.96 35.04 -6.84
C PRO A 7 22.85 35.99 -7.68
N TYR A 8 22.79 35.87 -9.01
CA TYR A 8 23.58 36.68 -9.95
C TYR A 8 22.83 37.92 -10.46
N GLN A 9 21.55 38.07 -10.14
CA GLN A 9 20.72 39.19 -10.57
C GLN A 9 20.06 39.87 -9.37
N SER A 10 20.13 41.20 -9.30
CA SER A 10 19.54 41.97 -8.19
C SER A 10 18.02 42.10 -8.28
N VAL A 11 17.44 41.87 -9.47
CA VAL A 11 16.00 41.98 -9.72
C VAL A 11 15.46 40.60 -10.09
N PRO A 12 14.45 40.08 -9.38
CA PRO A 12 13.80 38.82 -9.72
C PRO A 12 13.11 38.88 -11.08
N GLU A 13 13.20 37.79 -11.85
CA GLU A 13 12.49 37.64 -13.10
C GLU A 13 11.06 37.16 -12.86
N SER A 14 10.11 37.69 -13.61
CA SER A 14 8.67 37.46 -13.41
C SER A 14 8.02 36.91 -14.67
N TRP A 15 7.27 35.81 -14.55
CA TRP A 15 6.55 35.18 -15.66
C TRP A 15 5.04 35.05 -15.39
N PRO A 16 4.14 35.40 -16.34
CA PRO A 16 4.42 35.93 -17.68
C PRO A 16 4.70 37.45 -17.71
N SER A 17 4.25 38.21 -16.72
CA SER A 17 4.51 39.66 -16.56
C SER A 17 4.45 40.08 -15.09
N LYS A 18 5.05 41.23 -14.75
CA LYS A 18 5.07 41.75 -13.37
C LYS A 18 3.67 41.98 -12.82
N GLU A 19 2.77 42.51 -13.64
CA GLU A 19 1.37 42.80 -13.29
C GLU A 19 0.62 41.49 -13.02
N GLY A 20 0.79 40.49 -13.88
CA GLY A 20 0.17 39.18 -13.70
C GLY A 20 0.66 38.46 -12.44
N VAL A 21 1.96 38.57 -12.12
CA VAL A 21 2.49 38.04 -10.86
C VAL A 21 1.88 38.74 -9.65
N LYS A 22 1.77 40.07 -9.66
CA LYS A 22 1.15 40.84 -8.57
C LYS A 22 -0.30 40.44 -8.33
N GLU A 23 -1.09 40.29 -9.39
CA GLU A 23 -2.49 39.87 -9.29
C GLU A 23 -2.62 38.48 -8.66
N VAL A 24 -1.86 37.50 -9.15
CA VAL A 24 -1.87 36.13 -8.60
C VAL A 24 -1.38 36.10 -7.17
N THR A 25 -0.38 36.90 -6.84
CA THR A 25 0.16 37.00 -5.47
C THR A 25 -0.87 37.60 -4.51
N SER A 26 -1.57 38.65 -4.92
CA SER A 26 -2.66 39.23 -4.12
C SER A 26 -3.72 38.18 -3.82
N LYS A 27 -4.24 37.51 -4.86
CA LYS A 27 -5.23 36.44 -4.73
C LYS A 27 -4.74 35.30 -3.84
N PHE A 28 -3.45 34.95 -3.90
CA PHE A 28 -2.86 33.92 -3.04
C PHE A 28 -2.77 34.37 -1.58
N LEU A 29 -2.41 35.63 -1.32
CA LEU A 29 -2.32 36.19 0.03
C LEU A 29 -3.70 36.35 0.69
N ASP A 30 -4.75 36.59 -0.11
CA ASP A 30 -6.14 36.66 0.34
C ASP A 30 -6.70 35.30 0.79
N MET A 31 -6.05 34.19 0.41
CA MET A 31 -6.45 32.85 0.84
C MET A 31 -6.04 32.58 2.30
N PRO A 32 -6.84 31.80 3.07
CA PRO A 32 -6.46 31.38 4.41
C PRO A 32 -5.13 30.63 4.42
N MET A 33 -4.33 30.83 5.48
CA MET A 33 -2.99 30.23 5.62
C MET A 33 -3.00 28.70 5.41
N LYS A 34 -4.00 28.01 5.92
CA LYS A 34 -4.14 26.55 5.75
C LYS A 34 -4.28 26.14 4.27
N ALA A 35 -4.99 26.94 3.46
CA ALA A 35 -5.14 26.68 2.03
C ALA A 35 -3.85 27.00 1.27
N ARG A 36 -3.16 28.08 1.67
CA ARG A 36 -1.88 28.50 1.08
C ARG A 36 -0.79 27.44 1.26
N THR A 37 -0.60 26.95 2.47
CA THR A 37 0.53 26.04 2.78
C THR A 37 0.27 24.59 2.41
N LYS A 38 -0.99 24.19 2.18
CA LYS A 38 -1.38 22.79 1.90
C LYS A 38 -0.59 22.13 0.77
N LYS A 39 -0.20 22.90 -0.25
CA LYS A 39 0.55 22.41 -1.43
C LYS A 39 1.94 23.05 -1.55
N MET A 40 2.39 23.77 -0.53
CA MET A 40 3.76 24.28 -0.49
C MET A 40 4.65 23.13 -0.03
N ILE A 41 5.37 22.51 -0.97
CA ILE A 41 6.28 21.42 -0.69
C ILE A 41 7.60 21.67 -1.40
N ASP A 42 8.69 21.31 -0.73
CA ASP A 42 10.01 21.33 -1.31
C ASP A 42 10.16 20.22 -2.37
N GLN A 43 10.89 20.50 -3.45
CA GLN A 43 11.03 19.56 -4.56
C GLN A 43 11.77 18.28 -4.14
N LYS A 44 12.80 18.40 -3.29
CA LYS A 44 13.54 17.23 -2.79
C LYS A 44 12.64 16.38 -1.90
N THR A 45 11.95 16.99 -0.94
CA THR A 45 11.00 16.27 -0.07
C THR A 45 9.90 15.59 -0.87
N TYR A 46 9.34 16.27 -1.87
CA TYR A 46 8.34 15.67 -2.76
C TYR A 46 8.91 14.43 -3.48
N MET A 47 10.12 14.52 -4.03
CA MET A 47 10.74 13.38 -4.72
C MET A 47 11.00 12.20 -3.77
N GLU A 48 11.51 12.46 -2.56
CA GLU A 48 11.71 11.43 -1.53
C GLU A 48 10.39 10.74 -1.15
N GLU A 49 9.31 11.50 -0.95
CA GLU A 49 7.98 10.95 -0.67
C GLU A 49 7.48 10.06 -1.81
N ARG A 50 7.70 10.47 -3.07
CA ARG A 50 7.30 9.71 -4.25
C ARG A 50 8.10 8.41 -4.39
N ILE A 51 9.38 8.43 -4.09
CA ILE A 51 10.23 7.24 -4.05
C ILE A 51 9.75 6.28 -2.96
N GLY A 52 9.49 6.79 -1.75
CA GLY A 52 8.94 5.99 -0.64
C GLY A 52 7.64 5.28 -1.02
N LYS A 53 6.68 6.02 -1.60
CA LYS A 53 5.42 5.44 -2.10
C LYS A 53 5.64 4.38 -3.19
N GLY A 54 6.66 4.55 -4.02
CA GLY A 54 7.07 3.55 -5.00
C GLY A 54 7.53 2.25 -4.33
N HIS A 55 8.40 2.36 -3.32
CA HIS A 55 8.88 1.22 -2.54
C HIS A 55 7.74 0.50 -1.79
N GLU A 56 6.85 1.24 -1.14
CA GLU A 56 5.68 0.67 -0.47
C GLU A 56 4.82 -0.15 -1.44
N LYS A 57 4.57 0.39 -2.63
CA LYS A 57 3.80 -0.32 -3.67
C LYS A 57 4.50 -1.60 -4.13
N VAL A 58 5.81 -1.55 -4.35
CA VAL A 58 6.59 -2.74 -4.75
C VAL A 58 6.55 -3.81 -3.67
N ASN A 59 6.75 -3.43 -2.41
CA ASN A 59 6.70 -4.35 -1.28
C ASN A 59 5.32 -4.99 -1.15
N HIS A 60 4.26 -4.19 -1.25
CA HIS A 60 2.89 -4.68 -1.19
C HIS A 60 2.60 -5.71 -2.30
N LEU A 61 2.91 -5.37 -3.55
CA LEU A 61 2.73 -6.29 -4.68
C LEU A 61 3.57 -7.56 -4.54
N THR A 62 4.77 -7.46 -3.97
CA THR A 62 5.64 -8.61 -3.74
C THR A 62 5.02 -9.57 -2.72
N LEU A 63 4.46 -9.04 -1.64
CA LEU A 63 3.75 -9.83 -0.63
C LEU A 63 2.48 -10.47 -1.20
N GLU A 64 1.66 -9.71 -1.93
CA GLU A 64 0.46 -10.23 -2.58
C GLU A 64 0.78 -11.35 -3.58
N ASN A 65 1.79 -11.13 -4.44
CA ASN A 65 2.24 -12.15 -5.38
C ASN A 65 2.74 -13.41 -4.65
N ARG A 66 3.44 -13.23 -3.52
CA ARG A 66 3.93 -14.37 -2.73
C ARG A 66 2.77 -15.14 -2.10
N GLU A 67 1.75 -14.46 -1.56
CA GLU A 67 0.55 -15.12 -1.05
C GLU A 67 -0.16 -15.93 -2.15
N LEU A 68 -0.30 -15.38 -3.35
CA LEU A 68 -0.90 -16.08 -4.49
C LEU A 68 -0.08 -17.32 -4.90
N GLN A 69 1.25 -17.23 -4.89
CA GLN A 69 2.12 -18.37 -5.17
C GLN A 69 1.94 -19.49 -4.15
N ILE A 70 1.89 -19.16 -2.85
CA ILE A 70 1.68 -20.14 -1.77
C ILE A 70 0.29 -20.78 -1.90
N ARG A 71 -0.73 -19.98 -2.21
CA ARG A 71 -2.09 -20.48 -2.44
C ARG A 71 -2.14 -21.45 -3.62
N GLN A 72 -1.51 -21.09 -4.74
CA GLN A 72 -1.41 -21.98 -5.90
C GLN A 72 -0.67 -23.27 -5.55
N PHE A 73 0.42 -23.16 -4.80
CA PHE A 73 1.17 -24.32 -4.32
C PHE A 73 0.31 -25.25 -3.45
N MET A 74 -0.50 -24.70 -2.56
CA MET A 74 -1.48 -25.48 -1.77
C MET A 74 -2.49 -26.21 -2.67
N PHE A 75 -3.01 -25.57 -3.71
CA PHE A 75 -3.91 -26.25 -4.66
C PHE A 75 -3.19 -27.37 -5.41
N ASP A 76 -1.97 -27.13 -5.86
CA ASP A 76 -1.18 -28.14 -6.56
C ASP A 76 -0.88 -29.35 -5.65
N CYS A 77 -0.70 -29.15 -4.33
CA CYS A 77 -0.64 -30.23 -3.34
C CYS A 77 -1.90 -31.09 -3.35
N VAL A 78 -3.07 -30.47 -3.24
CA VAL A 78 -4.37 -31.15 -3.13
C VAL A 78 -4.75 -31.85 -4.43
N GLU A 79 -4.44 -31.24 -5.57
CA GLU A 79 -4.71 -31.81 -6.90
C GLU A 79 -3.66 -32.84 -7.34
N GLY A 80 -2.60 -33.07 -6.56
CA GLY A 80 -1.50 -33.97 -6.92
C GLY A 80 -0.66 -33.48 -8.12
N LYS A 81 -0.67 -32.17 -8.39
CA LYS A 81 0.03 -31.52 -9.52
C LYS A 81 1.43 -30.99 -9.17
N MET A 82 1.93 -31.33 -7.98
CA MET A 82 3.21 -30.87 -7.43
C MET A 82 4.41 -31.08 -8.36
N SER A 83 4.40 -32.14 -9.17
CA SER A 83 5.50 -32.45 -10.10
C SER A 83 5.56 -31.53 -11.33
N LYS A 84 4.54 -30.69 -11.55
CA LYS A 84 4.48 -29.78 -12.71
C LYS A 84 5.35 -28.54 -12.56
N TYR A 85 5.64 -28.14 -11.32
CA TYR A 85 6.41 -26.94 -11.01
C TYR A 85 7.62 -27.30 -10.14
N ARG A 86 8.64 -26.43 -10.18
CA ARG A 86 9.83 -26.57 -9.32
C ARG A 86 9.62 -25.71 -8.09
N TYR A 87 9.14 -26.33 -7.01
CA TYR A 87 9.10 -25.72 -5.70
C TYR A 87 10.44 -25.89 -5.00
N ASP A 88 10.85 -24.90 -4.23
CA ASP A 88 12.07 -24.93 -3.44
C ASP A 88 11.76 -25.03 -1.92
N ALA A 89 12.83 -25.00 -1.11
CA ALA A 89 12.70 -25.08 0.34
C ALA A 89 12.02 -23.84 0.94
N MET A 90 12.12 -22.66 0.30
CA MET A 90 11.45 -21.45 0.74
C MET A 90 9.94 -21.54 0.47
N ASP A 91 9.53 -22.11 -0.67
CA ASP A 91 8.12 -22.36 -0.96
C ASP A 91 7.48 -23.30 0.08
N LEU A 92 8.20 -24.36 0.48
CA LEU A 92 7.73 -25.26 1.53
C LEU A 92 7.63 -24.58 2.88
N HIS A 93 8.65 -23.81 3.26
CA HIS A 93 8.64 -23.05 4.51
C HIS A 93 7.48 -22.04 4.56
N ASP A 94 7.25 -21.32 3.46
CA ASP A 94 6.20 -20.32 3.40
C ASP A 94 4.80 -20.95 3.42
N LEU A 95 4.62 -22.12 2.78
CA LEU A 95 3.40 -22.90 2.91
C LEU A 95 3.19 -23.37 4.35
N GLN A 96 4.24 -23.84 5.03
CA GLN A 96 4.16 -24.24 6.43
C GLN A 96 3.72 -23.06 7.33
N CYS A 97 4.34 -21.89 7.16
CA CYS A 97 3.94 -20.68 7.88
C CYS A 97 2.48 -20.28 7.59
N TYR A 98 2.06 -20.36 6.33
CA TYR A 98 0.69 -20.05 5.94
C TYR A 98 -0.33 -20.97 6.62
N ILE A 99 -0.07 -22.29 6.61
CA ILE A 99 -0.92 -23.28 7.27
C ILE A 99 -0.95 -23.03 8.79
N GLN A 100 0.21 -22.78 9.41
CA GLN A 100 0.29 -22.53 10.84
C GLN A 100 -0.52 -21.28 11.24
N ASN A 101 -0.31 -20.16 10.54
CA ASN A 101 -1.07 -18.93 10.76
C ASN A 101 -2.58 -19.16 10.63
N TYR A 102 -2.99 -20.00 9.68
CA TYR A 102 -4.41 -20.32 9.48
C TYR A 102 -4.97 -21.17 10.62
N ILE A 103 -4.23 -22.19 11.08
CA ILE A 103 -4.60 -22.99 12.26
C ILE A 103 -4.72 -22.10 13.50
N ASP A 104 -3.79 -21.17 13.69
CA ASP A 104 -3.81 -20.25 14.83
C ASP A 104 -5.05 -19.34 14.79
N LEU A 105 -5.38 -18.79 13.61
CA LEU A 105 -6.60 -18.01 13.41
C LEU A 105 -7.87 -18.82 13.68
N LEU A 106 -7.92 -20.08 13.25
CA LEU A 106 -9.05 -20.96 13.54
C LEU A 106 -9.15 -21.26 15.04
N THR A 107 -8.02 -21.52 15.70
CA THR A 107 -7.95 -21.80 17.13
C THR A 107 -8.45 -20.63 17.95
N GLN A 108 -7.93 -19.42 17.69
CA GLN A 108 -8.38 -18.18 18.34
C GLN A 108 -9.89 -17.97 18.14
N ARG A 109 -10.41 -18.29 16.95
CA ARG A 109 -11.84 -18.12 16.67
C ARG A 109 -12.69 -19.14 17.42
N ILE A 110 -12.24 -20.38 17.51
CA ILE A 110 -12.91 -21.43 18.30
C ILE A 110 -12.97 -21.01 19.77
N GLU A 111 -11.87 -20.49 20.32
CA GLU A 111 -11.83 -19.97 21.70
C GLU A 111 -12.89 -18.88 21.92
N ILE A 112 -12.94 -17.87 21.04
CA ILE A 112 -13.96 -16.80 21.07
C ILE A 112 -15.38 -17.36 20.97
N PHE A 113 -15.60 -18.39 20.13
CA PHE A 113 -16.91 -19.05 20.00
C PHE A 113 -17.29 -19.83 21.27
N THR A 114 -16.34 -20.50 21.91
CA THR A 114 -16.57 -21.27 23.15
C THR A 114 -16.83 -20.37 24.36
N GLU A 115 -16.24 -19.17 24.40
CA GLU A 115 -16.45 -18.20 25.48
C GLU A 115 -17.80 -17.45 25.38
N ASN A 116 -18.33 -17.27 24.16
CA ASN A 116 -19.51 -16.41 23.94
C ASN A 116 -20.86 -17.11 23.84
N GLY A 117 -20.95 -18.45 23.92
CA GLY A 117 -22.20 -19.19 24.14
C GLY A 117 -23.39 -18.96 23.18
N GLU A 118 -23.28 -18.13 22.14
CA GLU A 118 -24.38 -17.75 21.27
C GLU A 118 -24.03 -17.92 19.79
N SER A 119 -24.88 -18.68 19.11
CA SER A 119 -24.80 -19.03 17.70
C SER A 119 -24.94 -17.78 16.83
N SER A 120 -23.83 -17.17 16.42
CA SER A 120 -23.81 -16.39 15.18
C SER A 120 -23.35 -17.30 14.04
N SER A 121 -24.36 -17.84 13.34
CA SER A 121 -24.20 -18.62 12.11
C SER A 121 -23.56 -17.77 11.01
N PHE A 122 -22.23 -17.67 11.01
CA PHE A 122 -21.47 -17.41 9.79
C PHE A 122 -20.78 -18.70 9.38
N PRO A 123 -21.18 -19.31 8.26
CA PRO A 123 -20.92 -20.73 8.05
C PRO A 123 -19.43 -20.94 7.79
N LEU A 124 -18.88 -22.00 8.41
CA LEU A 124 -17.58 -22.63 8.06
C LEU A 124 -17.36 -22.73 6.53
N PHE A 125 -18.45 -22.75 5.77
CA PHE A 125 -18.49 -22.60 4.32
C PHE A 125 -17.65 -21.43 3.79
N PHE A 126 -17.70 -20.21 4.37
CA PHE A 126 -16.90 -19.07 3.87
C PHE A 126 -15.39 -19.26 4.08
N LEU A 127 -14.99 -20.06 5.06
CA LEU A 127 -13.59 -20.40 5.35
C LEU A 127 -13.09 -21.52 4.43
N LEU A 128 -13.91 -22.54 4.19
CA LEU A 128 -13.64 -23.54 3.14
C LEU A 128 -13.58 -22.90 1.76
N VAL A 129 -14.44 -21.92 1.49
CA VAL A 129 -14.42 -21.11 0.27
C VAL A 129 -13.13 -20.29 0.19
N LYS A 130 -12.63 -19.66 1.28
CA LYS A 130 -11.30 -19.00 1.27
C LYS A 130 -10.13 -19.97 1.13
N LEU A 131 -10.29 -21.21 1.58
CA LEU A 131 -9.30 -22.27 1.39
C LEU A 131 -9.31 -22.80 -0.05
N LEU A 132 -10.45 -22.69 -0.74
CA LEU A 132 -10.70 -23.26 -2.08
C LEU A 132 -10.80 -22.22 -3.22
N LEU A 133 -10.85 -20.92 -2.93
CA LEU A 133 -10.83 -19.77 -3.85
C LEU A 133 -9.80 -18.76 -3.38
#